data_AF-A0A841DHZ8-F1
#
_entry.id   AF-A0A841DHZ8-F1
#
_cell.length_a   1.000
_cell.length_b   1.000
_cell.length_c   1.000
_cell.angle_alpha   90.00
_cell.angle_beta   90.00
_cell.angle_gamma   90.00
#
_symmetry.space_group_name_H-M   'P 1'
#
loop_
_entity.id
_entity.type
_entity.pdbx_description
1 polymer ?
#
loop_
_entity_poly.entity_id
_entity_poly.type
_entity_poly.pdbx_seq_one_letter_code
_entity_poly.pdbx_strand_id
1 'polypeptide(L)'
;MPALDHDEQIRRLAGVAEVRVTGCLDVCDQANVLIVQPTPEGRAAGGRPVWLAFVNDENATADVAEWVRAGGPGLVPLPPVLELHRFTSPRRRRTSRDGDPPAAGTSIPRR
;
A
#
# COMPACT_ATOMS: atom_id res chain seq x y z
N MET A 1 1.68 18.73 -11.93
CA MET A 1 2.25 18.31 -10.63
C MET A 1 3.74 18.18 -10.85
N PRO A 2 4.63 18.83 -10.06
CA PRO A 2 6.03 18.44 -10.07
C PRO A 2 6.06 16.93 -9.84
N ALA A 3 6.72 16.19 -10.73
CA ALA A 3 6.83 14.75 -10.56
C ALA A 3 7.67 14.49 -9.31
N LEU A 4 7.13 13.73 -8.36
CA LEU A 4 7.94 13.18 -7.28
C LEU A 4 9.06 12.35 -7.92
N ASP A 5 10.30 12.61 -7.50
CA ASP A 5 11.41 11.70 -7.79
C ASP A 5 11.21 10.44 -6.94
N HIS A 6 10.66 9.39 -7.57
CA HIS A 6 10.39 8.12 -6.90
C HIS A 6 11.67 7.40 -6.49
N ASP A 7 12.79 7.62 -7.21
CA ASP A 7 14.07 7.01 -6.85
C ASP A 7 14.62 7.67 -5.58
N GLU A 8 14.48 9.00 -5.44
CA GLU A 8 14.85 9.70 -4.22
C GLU A 8 13.95 9.30 -3.03
N GLN A 9 12.64 9.15 -3.25
CA GLN A 9 11.74 8.63 -2.22
C GLN A 9 12.20 7.24 -1.72
N ILE A 10 12.53 6.33 -2.63
CA ILE A 10 13.03 4.99 -2.29
C ILE A 10 14.35 5.09 -1.52
N ARG A 11 15.32 5.90 -1.99
CA ARG A 11 16.61 6.12 -1.31
C ARG A 11 16.41 6.61 0.12
N ARG A 12 15.53 7.59 0.31
CA ARG A 12 15.22 8.16 1.63
C ARG A 12 14.62 7.13 2.59
N LEU A 13 13.65 6.34 2.12
CA LEU A 13 13.00 5.31 2.94
C LEU A 13 13.95 4.13 3.22
N ALA A 14 14.82 3.77 2.27
CA ALA A 14 15.85 2.75 2.46
C ALA A 14 16.88 3.14 3.55
N GLY A 15 17.01 4.44 3.85
CA GLY A 15 17.82 4.93 4.97
C GLY A 15 17.23 4.66 6.36
N VAL A 16 15.99 4.19 6.47
CA VAL A 16 15.32 3.89 7.76
C VAL A 16 14.72 2.49 7.87
N ALA A 17 14.51 1.79 6.76
CA ALA A 17 13.93 0.46 6.73
C ALA A 17 14.32 -0.32 5.47
N GLU A 18 14.09 -1.64 5.49
CA GLU A 18 14.11 -2.44 4.27
C GLU A 18 12.94 -2.01 3.36
N VAL A 19 13.24 -1.61 2.13
CA VAL A 19 12.24 -1.18 1.14
C VAL A 19 12.16 -2.21 0.02
N ARG A 20 10.92 -2.56 -0.35
CA ARG A 20 10.62 -3.38 -1.52
C ARG A 20 9.60 -2.68 -2.38
N VAL A 21 9.86 -2.61 -3.68
CA VAL A 21 8.92 -2.08 -4.66
C VAL A 21 8.08 -3.22 -5.20
N THR A 22 6.77 -3.05 -5.19
CA THR A 22 5.81 -3.99 -5.77
C THR A 22 5.12 -3.36 -6.98
N GLY A 23 4.61 -4.19 -7.89
CA GLY A 23 3.74 -3.73 -8.97
C GLY A 23 2.39 -3.20 -8.47
N CYS A 24 1.46 -3.01 -9.40
CA CYS A 24 0.12 -2.50 -9.11
C CYS A 24 -0.59 -3.33 -8.03
N LEU A 25 -1.24 -2.64 -7.09
CA LEU A 25 -2.04 -3.22 -6.01
C LEU A 25 -3.56 -3.12 -6.27
N ASP A 26 -3.95 -2.83 -7.52
CA ASP A 26 -5.34 -2.62 -7.97
C ASP A 26 -6.08 -1.52 -7.17
N VAL A 27 -5.34 -0.48 -6.77
CA VAL A 27 -5.84 0.69 -6.02
C VAL A 27 -5.50 1.99 -6.76
N CYS A 28 -5.82 2.03 -8.05
CA CYS A 28 -5.44 3.14 -8.93
C CYS A 28 -5.89 4.52 -8.42
N ASP A 29 -7.04 4.59 -7.73
CA ASP A 29 -7.56 5.84 -7.16
C ASP A 29 -6.74 6.37 -5.96
N GLN A 30 -5.76 5.60 -5.46
CA GLN A 30 -4.94 5.95 -4.29
C GLN A 30 -3.55 6.51 -4.66
N ALA A 31 -3.27 6.69 -5.96
CA ALA A 31 -1.98 7.14 -6.49
C ALA A 31 -0.79 6.31 -5.92
N ASN A 32 0.25 6.97 -5.36
CA ASN A 32 1.38 6.28 -4.74
C ASN A 32 1.01 5.71 -3.37
N VAL A 33 1.24 4.41 -3.18
CA VAL A 33 0.86 3.66 -1.97
C VAL A 33 2.08 3.10 -1.27
N LEU A 34 2.18 3.38 0.04
CA LEU A 34 3.16 2.79 0.93
C LEU A 34 2.46 1.86 1.91
N ILE A 35 3.05 0.68 2.15
CA ILE A 35 2.60 -0.28 3.17
C ILE A 35 3.70 -0.43 4.21
N VAL A 36 3.49 0.15 5.39
CA VAL A 36 4.45 0.05 6.49
C VAL A 36 4.14 -1.19 7.33
N GLN A 37 5.05 -2.16 7.28
CA GLN A 37 4.95 -3.38 8.08
C GLN A 37 5.45 -3.13 9.51
N PRO A 38 4.77 -3.64 10.55
CA PRO A 38 5.30 -3.58 11.91
C PRO A 38 6.59 -4.40 12.04
N THR A 39 7.48 -3.99 12.94
CA THR A 39 8.61 -4.80 13.40
C THR A 39 8.11 -6.01 14.21
N PRO A 40 8.94 -7.02 14.54
CA PRO A 40 8.54 -8.10 15.44
C PRO A 40 8.00 -7.60 16.79
N GLU A 41 8.67 -6.61 17.39
CA GLU A 41 8.22 -5.96 18.63
C GLU A 41 6.89 -5.21 18.43
N GLY A 42 6.78 -4.42 17.35
CA GLY A 42 5.53 -3.75 16.99
C GLY A 42 4.37 -4.72 16.79
N ARG A 43 4.60 -5.90 16.20
CA ARG A 43 3.58 -6.96 16.09
C ARG A 43 3.19 -7.51 17.46
N ALA A 44 4.14 -7.76 18.34
CA ALA A 44 3.90 -8.24 19.70
C ALA A 44 3.07 -7.22 20.52
N ALA A 45 3.28 -5.93 20.29
CA ALA A 45 2.48 -4.84 20.84
C ALA A 45 1.09 -4.68 20.17
N GLY A 46 0.71 -5.55 19.23
CA GLY A 46 -0.59 -5.52 18.55
C GLY A 46 -0.60 -4.73 17.24
N GLY A 47 0.54 -4.21 16.79
CA GLY A 47 0.72 -3.52 15.53
C GLY A 47 0.23 -4.34 14.32
N ARG A 48 -0.29 -3.62 13.32
CA ARG A 48 -0.78 -4.16 12.05
C ARG A 48 -0.19 -3.32 10.91
N PRO A 49 -0.12 -3.86 9.68
CA PRO A 49 0.31 -3.08 8.53
C PRO A 49 -0.52 -1.82 8.37
N VAL A 50 0.13 -0.68 8.17
CA VAL A 50 -0.53 0.60 7.88
C VAL A 50 -0.40 0.88 6.39
N TRP A 51 -1.52 1.24 5.77
CA TRP A 51 -1.63 1.53 4.35
C TRP A 51 -1.81 3.03 4.18
N LEU A 52 -0.89 3.65 3.44
CA LEU A 52 -0.84 5.09 3.19
C LEU A 52 -0.95 5.35 1.70
N ALA A 53 -1.92 6.19 1.32
CA ALA A 53 -2.18 6.63 -0.05
C ALA A 53 -1.67 8.05 -0.26
N PHE A 54 -1.55 8.47 -1.52
CA PHE A 54 -1.19 9.84 -1.91
C PHE A 54 0.13 10.35 -1.33
N VAL A 55 1.09 9.48 -1.04
CA VAL A 55 2.43 9.87 -0.56
C VAL A 55 3.27 10.35 -1.74
N ASN A 56 2.88 11.51 -2.28
CA ASN A 56 3.32 12.03 -3.58
C ASN A 56 4.27 13.24 -3.45
N ASP A 57 4.69 13.59 -2.24
CA ASP A 57 5.58 14.72 -1.98
C ASP A 57 6.66 14.37 -0.93
N GLU A 58 7.69 15.21 -0.89
CA GLU A 58 8.85 15.02 -0.04
C GLU A 58 8.52 15.14 1.46
N ASN A 59 7.56 15.98 1.84
CA ASN A 59 7.17 16.16 3.25
C ASN A 59 6.43 14.92 3.76
N ALA A 60 5.45 14.42 2.99
CA ALA A 60 4.77 13.18 3.34
C ALA A 60 5.76 11.99 3.43
N THR A 61 6.75 11.94 2.53
CA THR A 61 7.82 10.94 2.60
C THR A 61 8.70 11.11 3.85
N ALA A 62 9.03 12.35 4.21
CA ALA A 62 9.81 12.67 5.40
C ALA A 62 9.08 12.24 6.68
N ASP A 63 7.79 12.54 6.79
CA ASP A 63 6.94 12.19 7.92
C ASP A 63 6.84 10.67 8.10
N VAL A 64 6.70 9.91 7.00
CA VAL A 64 6.75 8.44 7.04
C VAL A 64 8.11 7.95 7.53
N ALA A 65 9.21 8.50 7.01
CA ALA A 65 10.54 8.09 7.40
C ALA A 65 10.84 8.39 8.89
N GLU A 66 10.37 9.52 9.40
CA GLU A 66 10.48 9.88 10.82
C GLU A 66 9.68 8.91 11.70
N TRP A 67 8.43 8.65 11.35
CA TRP A 67 7.58 7.72 12.09
C TRP A 67 8.15 6.30 12.10
N VAL A 68 8.67 5.82 10.97
CA VAL A 68 9.34 4.51 10.87
C VAL A 68 10.60 4.47 11.73
N ARG A 69 11.43 5.50 11.69
CA ARG A 69 12.64 5.61 12.53
C ARG A 69 12.31 5.60 14.02
N ALA A 70 11.18 6.19 14.41
CA ALA A 70 10.71 6.20 15.80
C ALA A 70 10.18 4.83 16.28
N GLY A 71 9.91 3.89 15.36
CA GLY A 71 9.48 2.52 15.66
C GLY A 71 8.25 2.05 14.87
N GLY A 72 7.52 2.97 14.26
CA GLY A 72 6.42 2.66 13.35
C GLY A 72 5.23 1.93 13.99
N PRO A 73 4.47 1.12 13.20
CA PRO A 73 3.21 0.55 13.63
C PRO A 73 3.30 -0.32 14.90
N GLY A 74 2.46 -0.02 15.88
CA GLY A 74 2.37 -0.75 17.14
C GLY A 74 3.27 -0.21 18.26
N LEU A 75 4.34 0.51 17.92
CA LEU A 75 5.24 1.13 18.91
C LEU A 75 5.04 2.64 19.00
N VAL A 76 4.77 3.29 17.87
CA VAL A 76 4.52 4.73 17.78
C VAL A 76 3.15 4.96 17.15
N PRO A 77 2.25 5.74 17.79
CA PRO A 77 0.98 6.13 17.18
C PRO A 77 1.19 6.75 15.81
N LEU A 78 0.26 6.52 14.87
CA LEU A 78 0.35 7.16 13.57
C LEU A 78 0.19 8.69 13.75
N PRO A 79 1.14 9.52 13.28
CA PRO A 79 1.03 10.97 13.36
C PRO A 79 -0.24 11.48 12.67
N PRO A 80 -0.92 12.53 13.20
CA PRO A 80 -2.15 13.06 12.60
C PRO A 80 -2.01 13.45 11.12
N VAL A 81 -0.85 13.96 10.70
CA VAL A 81 -0.58 14.26 9.28
C VAL A 81 -0.62 13.00 8.41
N LEU A 82 -0.11 11.87 8.91
CA LEU A 82 -0.16 10.59 8.21
C LEU A 82 -1.53 9.91 8.28
N GLU A 83 -2.38 10.25 9.25
CA GLU A 83 -3.77 9.76 9.29
C GLU A 83 -4.57 10.28 8.07
N LEU A 84 -4.23 11.47 7.53
CA LEU A 84 -4.82 11.99 6.29
C LEU A 84 -4.55 11.09 5.07
N HIS A 85 -3.44 10.37 5.10
CA HIS A 85 -3.03 9.43 4.06
C HIS A 85 -3.55 8.02 4.31
N ARG A 86 -4.07 7.72 5.50
CA ARG A 86 -4.42 6.36 5.88
C ARG A 86 -5.66 5.89 5.14
N PHE A 87 -5.57 4.70 4.57
CA PHE A 87 -6.72 4.02 3.99
C PHE A 87 -6.74 2.53 4.39
N THR A 88 -7.84 1.85 4.09
CA THR A 88 -7.95 0.41 4.36
C THR A 88 -7.48 -0.36 3.14
N SER A 89 -6.60 -1.35 3.35
CA SER A 89 -6.26 -2.36 2.33
C SER A 89 -7.53 -2.82 1.62
N PRO A 90 -7.53 -2.95 0.28
CA PRO A 90 -8.54 -3.77 -0.39
C PRO A 90 -8.45 -5.13 0.29
N ARG A 91 -9.54 -5.58 0.92
CA ARG A 91 -9.58 -6.94 1.43
C ARG A 91 -9.36 -7.82 0.22
N ARG A 92 -8.39 -8.73 0.26
CA ARG A 92 -8.38 -9.88 -0.66
C ARG A 92 -9.73 -10.54 -0.46
N ARG A 93 -10.70 -10.29 -1.35
CA ARG A 93 -11.87 -11.15 -1.46
C ARG A 93 -11.25 -12.52 -1.67
N ARG A 94 -11.39 -13.42 -0.69
CA ARG A 94 -11.21 -14.85 -0.96
C ARG A 94 -12.17 -15.11 -2.11
N THR A 95 -11.66 -15.25 -3.31
CA THR A 95 -12.45 -15.68 -4.45
C THR A 95 -12.97 -17.06 -4.06
N SER A 96 -14.21 -17.13 -3.57
CA SER A 96 -15.02 -18.30 -3.85
C SER A 96 -15.00 -18.44 -5.36
N ARG A 97 -14.62 -19.62 -5.82
CA ARG A 97 -14.61 -19.97 -7.23
C ARG A 97 -16.09 -20.07 -7.64
N ASP A 98 -16.73 -18.93 -7.89
CA ASP A 98 -18.09 -18.86 -8.39
C ASP A 98 -18.07 -18.34 -9.83
N GLY A 99 -18.34 -19.29 -10.72
CA GLY A 99 -19.19 -19.10 -11.90
C GLY A 99 -18.71 -18.13 -12.97
N ASP A 100 -17.83 -18.60 -13.85
CA ASP A 100 -17.94 -18.18 -15.24
C ASP A 100 -19.11 -18.97 -15.86
N PRO A 101 -20.22 -18.36 -16.30
CA PRO A 101 -21.21 -19.08 -17.10
C PRO A 101 -20.60 -19.40 -18.47
N PRO A 102 -20.75 -20.62 -19.01
CA PRO A 102 -20.22 -20.92 -20.33
C PRO A 102 -20.89 -20.01 -21.36
N ALA A 103 -20.06 -19.31 -22.13
CA ALA A 103 -20.49 -18.46 -23.22
C ALA A 103 -21.44 -19.24 -24.15
N ALA A 104 -22.63 -18.69 -24.38
CA ALA A 104 -23.60 -19.23 -25.33
C ALA A 104 -23.00 -19.19 -26.74
N GLY A 105 -22.57 -20.36 -27.22
CA GLY A 105 -22.16 -20.54 -28.62
C GLY A 105 -23.39 -20.46 -29.53
N THR A 106 -23.47 -19.40 -30.33
CA THR A 106 -24.38 -19.32 -31.48
C THR A 106 -24.01 -20.41 -32.49
N SER A 107 -24.89 -21.38 -32.69
CA SER A 107 -24.77 -22.38 -33.75
C SER A 107 -25.07 -21.72 -35.10
N ILE A 108 -24.08 -21.70 -36.00
CA ILE A 108 -24.25 -21.38 -37.42
C ILE A 108 -24.64 -22.69 -38.13
N PRO A 109 -25.78 -22.78 -38.85
CA PRO A 109 -26.13 -24.00 -39.56
C PRO A 109 -25.22 -24.18 -40.79
N ARG A 110 -24.70 -25.39 -40.99
CA ARG A 110 -24.09 -25.78 -42.27
C ARG A 110 -25.13 -26.46 -43.15
N ARG A 111 -25.03 -26.11 -44.43
CA ARG A 111 -25.88 -26.44 -45.57
C ARG A 111 -25.86 -27.92 -45.94
#